data_AF-A0A7F8Q031-F1
#
_entry.id   AF-A0A7F8Q031-F1
#
_cell.length_a   1.000
_cell.length_b   1.000
_cell.length_c   1.000
_cell.angle_alpha   90.00
_cell.angle_beta   90.00
_cell.angle_gamma   90.00
#
_symmetry.space_group_name_H-M   'P 1'
#
loop_
_entity.id
_entity.type
_entity.pdbx_description
1 polymer ?
#
loop_
_entity_poly.entity_id
_entity_poly.type
_entity_poly.pdbx_seq_one_letter_code
_entity_poly.pdbx_strand_id
1 'polypeptide(L)' 'MRMALGKAGFTLSTQVQQTLALRYADGRLRINFDGFVACVTRLETLFKLFRLLDKDQSGMVRLSLAEWLCCVLV' A
#
# COMPACT_ATOMS: atom_id res chain seq x y z
N MET A 1 1.87 -11.69 7.82
CA MET A 1 1.64 -10.34 7.23
C MET A 1 0.53 -9.56 7.93
N ARG A 2 -0.73 -10.02 7.96
CA ARG A 2 -1.87 -9.29 8.58
C ARG A 2 -1.58 -8.73 9.99
N MET A 3 -1.16 -9.59 10.92
CA MET A 3 -0.81 -9.17 12.29
C MET A 3 0.37 -8.20 12.34
N ALA A 4 1.37 -8.40 11.47
CA ALA A 4 2.55 -7.54 11.40
C ALA A 4 2.19 -6.13 10.90
N LEU A 5 1.35 -6.03 9.87
CA LEU A 5 0.83 -4.76 9.37
C LEU A 5 -0.02 -4.05 10.43
N GLY A 6 -0.85 -4.79 11.16
CA GLY A 6 -1.60 -4.23 12.31
C GLY A 6 -0.68 -3.69 13.41
N LYS A 7 0.37 -4.44 13.79
CA LYS A 7 1.39 -3.97 14.75
C LYS A 7 2.20 -2.76 14.24
N ALA A 8 2.37 -2.63 12.94
CA ALA A 8 3.01 -1.48 12.30
C ALA A 8 2.07 -0.27 12.17
N GLY A 9 0.83 -0.35 12.65
CA GLY A 9 -0.14 0.76 12.66
C GLY A 9 -1.05 0.84 11.44
N PHE A 10 -1.07 -0.18 10.56
CA PHE A 10 -1.95 -0.20 9.40
C PHE A 10 -3.29 -0.88 9.69
N THR A 11 -4.38 -0.17 9.40
CA THR A 11 -5.73 -0.73 9.33
C THR A 11 -6.14 -0.83 7.87
N LEU A 12 -6.16 -2.06 7.34
CA LEU A 12 -6.42 -2.34 5.93
C LEU A 12 -7.58 -3.32 5.78
N SER A 13 -8.36 -3.17 4.71
CA SER A 13 -9.41 -4.14 4.37
C SER A 13 -8.80 -5.51 4.04
N THR A 14 -9.59 -6.57 4.24
CA THR A 14 -9.17 -7.95 3.92
C THR A 14 -8.73 -8.08 2.47
N GLN A 15 -9.40 -7.38 1.54
CA GLN A 15 -9.07 -7.38 0.12
C GLN A 15 -7.66 -6.83 -0.12
N VAL A 16 -7.34 -5.66 0.45
CA VAL A 16 -5.98 -5.06 0.31
C VAL A 16 -4.93 -5.99 0.90
N GLN A 17 -5.19 -6.59 2.08
CA GLN A 17 -4.26 -7.52 2.70
C GLN A 17 -4.00 -8.77 1.85
N GLN A 18 -5.02 -9.28 1.14
CA GLN A 18 -4.85 -10.39 0.21
C GLN A 18 -4.03 -9.99 -1.01
N THR A 19 -4.27 -8.80 -1.59
CA THR A 19 -3.46 -8.27 -2.70
C THR A 19 -2.00 -8.12 -2.31
N LEU A 20 -1.71 -7.60 -1.11
CA LEU A 20 -0.33 -7.50 -0.61
C LEU A 20 0.32 -8.86 -0.42
N ALA A 21 -0.41 -9.84 0.13
CA ALA A 21 0.10 -11.20 0.26
C ALA A 21 0.44 -11.80 -1.11
N LEU A 22 -0.41 -11.64 -2.11
CA LEU A 22 -0.15 -12.12 -3.47
C LEU A 22 1.02 -11.40 -4.14
N ARG A 23 1.20 -10.11 -3.87
CA ARG A 23 2.23 -9.29 -4.51
C ARG A 23 3.64 -9.51 -3.94
N TYR A 24 3.74 -9.77 -2.64
CA TYR A 24 5.01 -9.82 -1.92
C TYR A 24 5.39 -11.22 -1.41
N ALA A 25 4.49 -12.20 -1.47
CA ALA A 25 4.82 -13.58 -1.11
C ALA A 25 5.48 -14.34 -2.26
N ASP A 26 6.33 -15.29 -1.89
CA ASP A 26 6.90 -16.28 -2.79
C ASP A 26 5.87 -17.38 -3.14
N GLY A 27 6.29 -18.32 -4.00
CA GLY A 27 5.47 -19.48 -4.38
C GLY A 27 5.11 -20.42 -3.22
N ARG A 28 5.63 -20.19 -2.01
CA ARG A 28 5.30 -20.94 -0.78
C ARG A 28 4.46 -20.11 0.19
N LEU A 29 3.91 -18.97 -0.26
CA LEU A 29 3.12 -18.03 0.53
C LEU A 29 3.89 -17.45 1.73
N ARG A 30 5.21 -17.34 1.61
CA ARG A 30 6.09 -16.72 2.61
C ARG A 30 6.58 -15.38 2.10
N ILE A 31 6.78 -14.46 3.04
CA ILE A 31 7.32 -13.13 2.75
C ILE A 31 8.65 -13.05 3.48
N ASN A 32 9.73 -12.87 2.73
CA ASN A 32 11.05 -12.62 3.29
C ASN A 32 11.12 -11.19 3.87
N PHE A 33 12.20 -10.90 4.59
CA PHE A 33 12.36 -9.59 5.23
C PHE A 33 12.32 -8.43 4.22
N ASP A 34 13.03 -8.56 3.11
CA ASP A 34 13.08 -7.53 2.06
C ASP A 34 11.69 -7.26 1.45
N GLY A 35 10.93 -8.33 1.17
CA GLY A 35 9.55 -8.22 0.69
C GLY A 35 8.62 -7.57 1.70
N PHE A 36 8.83 -7.81 3.00
CA PHE A 36 8.07 -7.15 4.06
C PHE A 36 8.40 -5.65 4.15
N VAL A 37 9.69 -5.28 4.14
CA VAL A 37 10.13 -3.89 4.16
C VAL A 37 9.61 -3.15 2.93
N ALA A 38 9.77 -3.71 1.74
CA ALA A 38 9.26 -3.13 0.50
C ALA A 38 7.73 -2.92 0.52
N CYS A 39 6.98 -3.85 1.12
CA CYS A 39 5.53 -3.73 1.30
C CYS A 39 5.18 -2.56 2.23
N VAL A 40 5.81 -2.48 3.40
CA VAL A 40 5.55 -1.42 4.39
C VAL A 40 5.94 -0.05 3.83
N THR A 41 7.11 0.09 3.20
CA THR A 41 7.56 1.34 2.58
C THR A 41 6.62 1.79 1.47
N ARG A 42 6.13 0.86 0.63
CA ARG A 42 5.17 1.18 -0.43
C ARG A 42 3.83 1.65 0.15
N LEU A 43 3.31 0.96 1.17
CA LEU A 43 2.08 1.37 1.85
C LEU A 43 2.22 2.77 2.46
N GLU A 44 3.30 3.02 3.20
CA GLU A 44 3.55 4.33 3.81
C GLU A 44 3.57 5.44 2.76
N THR A 45 4.24 5.20 1.63
CA THR A 45 4.32 6.15 0.51
C THR A 45 2.94 6.42 -0.08
N LEU A 46 2.14 5.38 -0.33
CA LEU A 46 0.78 5.52 -0.87
C LEU A 46 -0.14 6.29 0.07
N PHE A 47 -0.08 6.04 1.38
CA PHE A 47 -0.86 6.81 2.36
C PHE A 47 -0.44 8.27 2.42
N LYS A 48 0.87 8.56 2.36
CA LYS A 48 1.40 9.94 2.33
C LYS A 48 0.96 10.68 1.06
N LEU A 49 1.09 10.04 -0.10
CA LEU A 49 0.64 10.59 -1.39
C LEU A 49 -0.86 10.85 -1.37
N PHE A 50 -1.67 9.91 -0.89
CA PHE A 50 -3.11 10.10 -0.81
C PHE A 50 -3.48 11.31 0.06
N ARG A 51 -2.87 11.46 1.26
CA ARG A 51 -3.12 12.63 2.12
C ARG A 51 -2.69 13.96 1.49
N LEU A 52 -1.63 13.94 0.68
CA LEU A 52 -1.18 15.15 -0.04
C LEU A 52 -2.18 15.56 -1.13
N LEU A 53 -2.84 14.58 -1.75
CA LEU A 53 -3.77 14.78 -2.85
C LEU A 53 -5.22 15.04 -2.37
N ASP A 54 -5.66 14.42 -1.29
CA ASP A 54 -6.99 14.59 -0.68
C ASP A 54 -7.04 15.84 0.21
N LYS A 55 -6.88 17.02 -0.42
CA LYS A 55 -6.82 18.32 0.28
C LYS A 55 -8.07 18.62 1.11
N ASP A 56 -9.22 18.16 0.62
CA ASP A 56 -10.52 18.41 1.23
C ASP A 56 -10.91 17.33 2.25
N GLN A 57 -10.05 16.34 2.49
CA GLN A 57 -10.29 15.19 3.39
C GLN A 57 -11.62 14.46 3.08
N SER A 58 -11.93 14.39 1.78
CA SER A 58 -13.17 13.78 1.29
C SER A 58 -13.10 12.25 1.27
N GLY A 59 -11.90 11.68 1.43
CA GLY A 59 -11.65 10.26 1.22
C GLY A 59 -11.62 9.86 -0.26
N MET A 60 -11.66 10.83 -1.18
CA MET A 60 -11.62 10.59 -2.63
C MET A 60 -10.62 11.54 -3.31
N VAL A 61 -9.84 11.00 -4.24
CA VAL A 61 -8.90 11.78 -5.06
C VAL A 61 -9.24 11.58 -6.53
N ARG A 62 -9.28 12.68 -7.29
CA ARG A 62 -9.43 12.66 -8.75
C ARG A 62 -8.07 12.90 -9.38
N LEU A 63 -7.65 11.98 -10.25
CA LEU A 63 -6.39 12.06 -10.99
C LEU A 63 -6.66 11.93 -12.48
N SER A 64 -5.94 12.71 -13.27
CA SER A 64 -5.75 12.43 -14.69
C SER A 64 -4.91 11.16 -14.87
N LEU A 65 -4.93 10.58 -16.07
CA LEU A 65 -4.13 9.40 -16.39
C LEU A 65 -2.63 9.63 -16.12
N ALA A 66 -2.12 10.81 -16.49
CA ALA A 66 -0.72 11.15 -16.31
C ALA A 66 -0.33 11.23 -14.82
N GLU A 67 -1.16 11.87 -13.99
CA GLU A 67 -0.94 11.96 -12.54
C GLU A 67 -1.01 10.59 -11.88
N TRP A 68 -1.97 9.74 -12.30
CA TRP A 68 -2.08 8.37 -11.82
C TRP A 68 -0.83 7.55 -12.16
N LEU A 69 -0.35 7.62 -13.40
CA LEU A 69 0.87 6.92 -13.83
C LEU A 69 2.09 7.38 -13.00
N CYS A 70 2.24 8.68 -12.75
CA CYS A 70 3.30 9.20 -11.88
C CYS A 70 3.21 8.65 -10.44
N CYS A 71 2.01 8.52 -9.86
CA CYS A 71 1.86 7.98 -8.50
C CYS A 71 2.17 6.48 -8.39
N VAL A 72 1.90 5.72 -9.46
CA VAL A 72 2.05 4.26 -9.44
C VAL A 72 3.46 3.81 -9.81
N LEU A 73 4.11 4.50 -10.75
CA LEU A 73 5.41 4.12 -11.30
C LEU A 73 6.60 4.64 -10.48
N VAL A 74 6.37 5.60 -9.58
CA VAL A 74 7.31 6.02 -8.53
C VAL A 74 7.10 5.16 -7.28
#